data_AF-A0A9K3DIB0-F1
#
_entry.id   AF-A0A9K3DIB0-F1
#
_cell.length_a   1.000
_cell.length_b   1.000
_cell.length_c   1.000
_cell.angle_alpha   90.00
_cell.angle_beta   90.00
_cell.angle_gamma   90.00
#
_symmetry.space_group_name_H-M   'P 1'
#
loop_
_entity.id
_entity.type
_entity.pdbx_description
1 polymer ?
#
loop_
_entity_poly.entity_id
_entity_poly.type
_entity_poly.pdbx_seq_one_letter_code
_entity_poly.pdbx_strand_id
1 'polypeptide(L)'
;MAMGIGFENMAGPLKYQAVALRVSGDMAIFYNCAMNGYQDTLYAHSNSQFYPQCTITGTIDFIFGNASAVFQDCKMIVRKPLDNQVCTMTAQGRTNRTSKGALVLQGCTITTVLKQGAATTIAPNSP
;
A
#
# COMPACT_ATOMS: atom_id res chain seq x y z
N MET A 1 2.27 19.43 0.84
CA MET A 1 0.93 18.89 1.14
C MET A 1 0.29 18.47 -0.18
N ALA A 2 -0.51 17.40 -0.17
CA ALA A 2 -1.41 17.05 -1.26
C ALA A 2 -2.78 16.66 -0.70
N MET A 3 -3.84 16.91 -1.45
CA MET A 3 -5.21 16.65 -1.02
C MET A 3 -6.09 16.24 -2.20
N GLY A 4 -6.90 15.20 -2.03
CA GLY A 4 -7.91 14.80 -3.03
C GLY A 4 -7.33 14.34 -4.37
N ILE A 5 -6.08 13.85 -4.39
CA ILE A 5 -5.35 13.49 -5.62
C ILE A 5 -4.82 12.05 -5.57
N GLY A 6 -4.71 11.42 -6.74
CA GLY A 6 -4.16 10.08 -6.93
C GLY A 6 -2.74 10.09 -7.48
N PHE A 7 -1.90 9.17 -6.98
CA PHE A 7 -0.57 8.84 -7.49
C PHE A 7 -0.56 7.37 -7.89
N GLU A 8 -0.20 7.07 -9.14
CA GLU A 8 -0.28 5.72 -9.69
C GLU A 8 0.98 5.32 -10.45
N ASN A 9 1.37 4.06 -10.27
CA ASN A 9 2.37 3.40 -11.13
C ASN A 9 1.76 2.15 -11.78
N MET A 10 1.65 2.17 -13.11
CA MET A 10 1.00 1.14 -13.92
C MET A 10 1.95 0.03 -14.42
N ALA A 11 3.20 -0.05 -13.93
CA ALA A 11 4.18 -1.05 -14.41
C ALA A 11 3.68 -2.50 -14.30
N GLY A 12 2.81 -2.78 -13.33
CA GLY A 12 2.23 -4.11 -13.12
C GLY A 12 3.12 -5.05 -12.29
N PRO A 13 2.59 -6.21 -11.87
CA PRO A 13 3.27 -7.09 -10.93
C PRO A 13 4.48 -7.81 -11.54
N LEU A 14 4.53 -7.95 -12.86
CA LEU A 14 5.66 -8.59 -13.60
C LEU A 14 6.93 -7.73 -13.62
N LYS A 15 6.82 -6.44 -13.27
CA LYS A 15 7.96 -5.51 -13.24
C LYS A 15 8.61 -5.40 -11.87
N TYR A 16 8.14 -6.17 -10.89
CA TYR A 16 8.62 -6.12 -9.51
C TYR A 16 8.48 -4.69 -8.95
N GLN A 17 9.53 -4.14 -8.32
CA GLN A 17 9.49 -2.85 -7.63
C GLN A 17 9.06 -1.70 -8.56
N ALA A 18 7.99 -1.01 -8.20
CA ALA A 18 7.47 0.11 -8.98
C ALA A 18 6.77 1.14 -8.07
N VAL A 19 7.51 2.17 -7.67
CA VAL A 19 7.03 3.21 -6.75
C VAL A 19 6.02 4.14 -7.43
N ALA A 20 4.86 4.33 -6.80
CA ALA A 20 3.86 5.33 -7.20
C ALA A 20 4.11 6.68 -6.54
N LEU A 21 4.55 6.69 -5.28
CA LEU A 21 4.89 7.91 -4.54
C LEU A 21 6.09 7.67 -3.62
N ARG A 22 7.10 8.54 -3.72
CA ARG A 22 8.20 8.63 -2.75
C ARG A 22 8.14 9.94 -2.00
N VAL A 23 8.15 9.89 -0.67
CA VAL A 23 8.08 11.08 0.19
C VAL A 23 9.33 11.17 1.05
N SER A 24 10.09 12.25 0.88
CA SER A 24 11.27 12.57 1.71
C SER A 24 11.15 13.91 2.44
N GLY A 25 10.04 14.64 2.25
CA GLY A 25 9.80 15.91 2.94
C GLY A 25 9.44 15.70 4.41
N ASP A 26 9.79 16.66 5.26
CA ASP A 26 9.37 16.68 6.66
C ASP A 26 8.01 17.37 6.82
N MET A 27 7.28 17.00 7.87
CA MET A 27 5.91 17.45 8.14
C MET A 27 4.98 17.31 6.92
N ALA A 28 5.17 16.24 6.14
CA ALA A 28 4.42 16.02 4.92
C ALA A 28 3.02 15.48 5.22
N ILE A 29 1.98 16.07 4.62
CA ILE A 29 0.58 15.65 4.78
C ILE A 29 -0.04 15.30 3.44
N PHE A 30 -0.74 14.16 3.41
CA PHE A 30 -1.57 13.69 2.30
C PHE A 30 -2.97 13.38 2.83
N TYR A 31 -3.96 14.22 2.52
CA TYR A 31 -5.33 14.06 3.01
C TYR A 31 -6.27 13.60 1.90
N ASN A 32 -6.98 12.50 2.12
CA ASN A 32 -7.92 11.94 1.14
C ASN A 32 -7.25 11.71 -0.23
N CYS A 33 -6.04 11.15 -0.22
CA CYS A 33 -5.28 10.82 -1.43
C CYS A 33 -5.35 9.33 -1.74
N ALA A 34 -5.06 8.97 -3.00
CA ALA A 34 -4.90 7.59 -3.41
C ALA A 34 -3.47 7.30 -3.85
N MET A 35 -2.90 6.18 -3.39
CA MET A 35 -1.62 5.66 -3.86
C MET A 35 -1.86 4.25 -4.41
N ASN A 36 -1.66 4.07 -5.72
CA ASN A 36 -1.99 2.82 -6.41
C ASN A 36 -0.78 2.22 -7.13
N GLY A 37 -0.50 0.95 -6.84
CA GLY A 37 0.57 0.20 -7.49
C GLY A 37 0.47 -1.29 -7.21
N TYR A 38 1.62 -1.97 -7.31
CA TYR A 38 1.80 -3.37 -6.98
C TYR A 38 2.88 -3.48 -5.90
N GLN A 39 4.11 -3.89 -6.27
CA GLN A 39 5.23 -3.95 -5.34
C GLN A 39 5.82 -2.55 -5.13
N ASP A 40 6.14 -2.22 -3.87
CA ASP A 40 6.78 -0.96 -3.46
C ASP A 40 5.95 0.30 -3.77
N THR A 41 4.63 0.26 -3.59
CA THR A 41 3.71 1.35 -4.00
C THR A 41 4.04 2.71 -3.35
N LEU A 42 4.13 2.76 -2.01
CA LEU A 42 4.39 3.98 -1.25
C LEU A 42 5.73 3.88 -0.52
N TYR A 43 6.70 4.68 -0.97
CA TYR A 43 7.98 4.84 -0.29
C TYR A 43 7.92 6.01 0.71
N ALA A 44 7.52 5.69 1.94
CA ALA A 44 7.63 6.58 3.10
C ALA A 44 9.12 6.64 3.55
N HIS A 45 9.93 7.32 2.74
CA HIS A 45 11.39 7.23 2.78
C HIS A 45 11.99 7.77 4.09
N SER A 46 11.67 9.01 4.48
CA SER A 46 12.27 9.69 5.64
C SER A 46 11.37 10.77 6.25
N ASN A 47 11.75 11.24 7.44
CA ASN A 47 11.11 12.37 8.16
C ASN A 47 9.67 12.10 8.61
N SER A 48 9.00 13.13 9.14
CA SER A 48 7.67 13.02 9.73
C SER A 48 6.59 13.14 8.66
N GLN A 49 5.65 12.20 8.62
CA GLN A 49 4.63 12.12 7.58
C GLN A 49 3.27 11.74 8.16
N PHE A 50 2.19 12.30 7.62
CA PHE A 50 0.83 12.00 8.04
C PHE A 50 -0.09 11.77 6.84
N TYR A 51 -0.79 10.62 6.87
CA TYR A 51 -1.68 10.15 5.82
C TYR A 51 -3.09 9.92 6.41
N PRO A 52 -3.92 10.97 6.57
CA PRO A 52 -5.31 10.83 6.96
C PRO A 52 -6.23 10.47 5.78
N GLN A 53 -7.13 9.51 6.00
CA GLN A 53 -8.20 9.11 5.07
C GLN A 53 -7.72 8.74 3.66
N CYS A 54 -6.49 8.24 3.54
CA CYS A 54 -5.94 7.83 2.25
C CYS A 54 -6.37 6.41 1.87
N THR A 55 -6.34 6.11 0.58
CA THR A 55 -6.44 4.73 0.07
C THR A 55 -5.09 4.31 -0.49
N ILE A 56 -4.51 3.24 0.04
CA ILE A 56 -3.24 2.69 -0.42
C ILE A 56 -3.46 1.27 -0.92
N THR A 57 -3.06 1.00 -2.16
CA THR A 57 -3.31 -0.28 -2.83
C THR A 57 -2.02 -0.89 -3.36
N GLY A 58 -1.77 -2.17 -3.07
CA GLY A 58 -0.58 -2.86 -3.59
C GLY A 58 -0.52 -4.36 -3.29
N THR A 59 0.63 -4.98 -3.56
CA THR A 59 0.89 -6.42 -3.39
C THR A 59 2.00 -6.71 -2.38
N ILE A 60 3.26 -6.38 -2.68
CA ILE A 60 4.42 -6.71 -1.84
C ILE A 60 5.00 -5.40 -1.31
N ASP A 61 5.27 -5.34 -0.01
CA ASP A 61 5.91 -4.22 0.68
C ASP A 61 5.34 -2.85 0.28
N PHE A 62 4.01 -2.79 0.07
CA PHE A 62 3.42 -1.66 -0.64
C PHE A 62 3.36 -0.36 0.19
N ILE A 63 3.69 -0.43 1.48
CA ILE A 63 4.08 0.70 2.32
C ILE A 63 5.45 0.39 2.93
N PHE A 64 6.49 1.09 2.52
CA PHE A 64 7.85 0.78 2.96
C PHE A 64 8.69 2.02 3.23
N GLY A 65 9.79 1.82 3.94
CA GLY A 65 10.78 2.86 4.24
C GLY A 65 11.00 3.08 5.74
N ASN A 66 11.59 4.22 6.09
CA ASN A 66 12.05 4.52 7.44
C ASN A 66 11.59 5.91 7.94
N ALA A 67 10.51 6.45 7.38
CA ALA A 67 9.85 7.63 7.91
C ALA A 67 9.25 7.37 9.32
N SER A 68 8.95 8.46 10.01
CA SER A 68 8.02 8.48 11.13
C SER A 68 6.63 8.81 10.58
N ALA A 69 5.90 7.78 10.13
CA ALA A 69 4.66 7.95 9.38
C ALA A 69 3.45 7.40 10.14
N VAL A 70 2.39 8.20 10.21
CA VAL A 70 1.09 7.78 10.74
C VAL A 70 0.08 7.74 9.60
N PHE A 71 -0.55 6.58 9.43
CA PHE A 71 -1.69 6.34 8.56
C PHE A 71 -2.92 6.28 9.44
N GLN A 72 -3.84 7.23 9.28
CA GLN A 72 -5.02 7.33 10.12
C GLN A 72 -6.28 7.23 9.28
N ASP A 73 -7.18 6.31 9.68
CA ASP A 73 -8.46 6.08 9.02
C ASP A 73 -8.31 5.80 7.51
N CYS A 74 -7.19 5.18 7.13
CA CYS A 74 -6.90 4.80 5.75
C CYS A 74 -7.54 3.48 5.37
N LYS A 75 -7.75 3.29 4.06
CA LYS A 75 -8.09 2.00 3.47
C LYS A 75 -6.85 1.38 2.84
N MET A 76 -6.43 0.23 3.36
CA MET A 76 -5.39 -0.61 2.78
C MET A 76 -6.05 -1.67 1.90
N ILE A 77 -5.78 -1.63 0.59
CA ILE A 77 -6.35 -2.56 -0.38
C ILE A 77 -5.26 -3.51 -0.87
N VAL A 78 -5.35 -4.77 -0.43
CA VAL A 78 -4.45 -5.84 -0.85
C VAL A 78 -4.90 -6.40 -2.19
N ARG A 79 -4.03 -6.29 -3.21
CA ARG A 79 -4.20 -6.91 -4.53
C ARG A 79 -3.71 -8.36 -4.52
N LYS A 80 -4.22 -9.18 -5.43
CA LYS A 80 -3.65 -10.52 -5.68
C LYS A 80 -2.21 -10.36 -6.19
N PRO A 81 -1.19 -10.92 -5.51
CA PRO A 81 0.17 -10.96 -6.04
C PRO A 81 0.28 -11.99 -7.18
N LEU A 82 1.48 -12.16 -7.77
CA LEU A 82 1.72 -13.27 -8.70
C LEU A 82 1.59 -14.61 -7.96
N ASP A 83 1.42 -15.69 -8.73
CA ASP A 83 1.41 -17.02 -8.14
C ASP A 83 2.76 -17.32 -7.45
N ASN A 84 2.71 -18.00 -6.31
CA ASN A 84 3.86 -18.25 -5.42
C ASN A 84 4.48 -17.01 -4.75
N GLN A 85 3.84 -15.84 -4.83
CA GLN A 85 4.22 -14.67 -4.01
C GLN A 85 3.29 -14.51 -2.81
N VAL A 86 3.83 -13.95 -1.73
CA VAL A 86 3.08 -13.60 -0.52
C VAL A 86 2.93 -12.09 -0.47
N CYS A 87 1.72 -11.61 -0.19
CA CYS A 87 1.49 -10.18 0.04
C CYS A 87 2.01 -9.79 1.42
N THR A 88 2.82 -8.74 1.45
CA THR A 88 3.23 -8.03 2.66
C THR A 88 2.73 -6.59 2.55
N MET A 89 2.14 -6.06 3.61
CA MET A 89 1.68 -4.67 3.60
C MET A 89 2.81 -3.69 3.87
N THR A 90 3.65 -4.01 4.86
CA THR A 90 4.66 -3.08 5.38
C THR A 90 6.05 -3.68 5.37
N ALA A 91 7.04 -2.91 4.93
CA ALA A 91 8.46 -3.18 5.12
C ALA A 91 9.15 -1.98 5.79
N GLN A 92 9.15 -1.99 7.13
CA GLN A 92 9.75 -0.94 7.93
C GLN A 92 11.28 -1.12 7.98
N GLY A 93 12.02 -0.09 7.59
CA GLY A 93 13.48 -0.14 7.39
C GLY A 93 14.32 0.44 8.54
N ARG A 94 13.85 0.44 9.79
CA ARG A 94 14.62 0.98 10.91
C ARG A 94 15.76 0.05 11.27
N THR A 95 16.98 0.55 11.13
CA THR A 95 18.21 -0.17 11.49
C THR A 95 18.76 0.23 12.86
N ASN A 96 18.43 1.43 13.36
CA ASN A 96 18.93 1.94 14.64
C ASN A 96 17.81 2.02 15.69
N ARG A 97 18.04 1.44 16.88
CA ARG A 97 17.09 1.42 18.00
C ARG A 97 16.72 2.82 18.52
N THR A 98 17.61 3.81 18.35
CA THR A 98 17.38 5.19 18.83
C THR A 98 16.67 6.07 17.81
N SER A 99 16.52 5.63 16.56
CA SER A 99 15.80 6.41 15.56
C SER A 99 14.29 6.34 15.79
N LYS A 100 13.60 7.40 15.38
CA LYS A 100 12.15 7.57 15.54
C LYS A 100 11.31 6.89 14.44
N GLY A 101 11.97 6.26 13.45
CA GLY A 101 11.30 5.68 12.29
C GLY A 101 10.30 4.59 12.68
N ALA A 102 9.07 4.72 12.21
CA ALA A 102 7.98 3.79 12.46
C ALA A 102 6.87 4.02 11.44
N LEU A 103 6.18 2.95 11.06
CA LEU A 103 4.93 3.03 10.29
C LEU A 103 3.80 2.65 11.25
N VAL A 104 2.92 3.60 11.54
CA VAL A 104 1.78 3.41 12.46
C VAL A 104 0.50 3.40 11.66
N LEU A 105 -0.28 2.32 11.77
CA LEU A 105 -1.58 2.17 11.14
C LEU A 105 -2.65 2.27 12.23
N GLN A 106 -3.35 3.41 12.30
CA GLN A 106 -4.34 3.71 13.32
C GLN A 106 -5.73 3.84 12.68
N GLY A 107 -6.74 3.14 13.19
CA GLY A 107 -8.11 3.20 12.65
C GLY A 107 -8.24 2.74 11.18
N CYS A 108 -7.20 2.13 10.62
CA CYS A 108 -7.19 1.74 9.21
C CYS A 108 -8.01 0.48 8.98
N THR A 109 -8.66 0.41 7.82
CA THR A 109 -9.36 -0.79 7.33
C THR A 109 -8.49 -1.52 6.32
N ILE A 110 -8.29 -2.83 6.52
CA ILE A 110 -7.52 -3.68 5.60
C ILE A 110 -8.49 -4.61 4.87
N THR A 111 -8.49 -4.56 3.54
CA THR A 111 -9.40 -5.35 2.69
C THR A 111 -8.66 -5.91 1.49
N THR A 112 -9.17 -6.99 0.92
CA THR A 112 -8.70 -7.54 -0.36
C THR A 112 -9.63 -7.11 -1.49
N VAL A 113 -9.11 -7.05 -2.72
CA VAL A 113 -10.00 -7.02 -3.89
C VAL A 113 -10.63 -8.39 -4.08
N LEU A 114 -11.97 -8.46 -4.01
CA LEU A 114 -12.69 -9.68 -4.36
C LEU A 114 -12.39 -10.02 -5.82
N LYS A 115 -12.12 -11.30 -6.10
CA LYS A 115 -12.00 -11.80 -7.46
C LYS A 115 -13.36 -11.60 -8.15
N GLN A 116 -13.47 -10.62 -9.04
CA GLN A 116 -14.66 -10.46 -9.87
C GLN A 116 -14.71 -11.63 -10.85
N GLY A 117 -15.64 -12.57 -10.63
CA GLY A 117 -15.90 -13.70 -11.52
C GLY A 117 -15.09 -14.98 -11.25
N ALA A 118 -15.41 -15.69 -10.18
CA ALA A 118 -15.54 -17.14 -10.34
C ALA A 118 -17.01 -17.36 -10.75
N ALA A 119 -17.27 -17.44 -12.05
CA ALA A 119 -18.52 -18.05 -12.49
C ALA A 119 -18.57 -19.44 -11.85
N THR A 120 -19.53 -19.67 -10.98
CA THR A 120 -19.91 -21.01 -10.55
C THR A 120 -20.33 -21.74 -11.82
N THR A 121 -19.40 -22.50 -12.42
CA THR A 121 -19.76 -23.49 -13.42
C THR A 121 -20.65 -24.49 -12.70
N ILE A 122 -21.97 -24.33 -12.84
CA ILE A 122 -22.92 -25.36 -12.47
C ILE A 122 -22.55 -26.53 -13.39
N ALA A 123 -21.97 -27.58 -12.81
CA ALA A 123 -21.67 -28.80 -13.54
C ALA A 123 -22.99 -29.28 -14.18
N PRO A 124 -23.04 -29.56 -15.48
CA PRO A 124 -24.19 -30.21 -16.05
C PRO A 124 -24.29 -31.59 -15.39
N ASN A 125 -25.43 -31.86 -14.76
CA ASN A 125 -25.74 -33.16 -14.19
C ASN A 125 -25.44 -34.26 -15.22
N SER A 126 -24.76 -35.31 -14.77
CA SER A 126 -24.63 -36.57 -15.48
C SER A 126 -24.47 -37.70 -14.47
N PRO A 127 -25.06 -38.89 -14.67
CA PRO A 127 -26.16 -39.29 -15.54
C PRO A 127 -27.54 -39.33 -14.81
#